data_AF-A0A1I9KQG3-F1
#
_entry.id   AF-A0A1I9KQG3-F1
#
_cell.length_a   1.000
_cell.length_b   1.000
_cell.length_c   1.000
_cell.angle_alpha   90.00
_cell.angle_beta   90.00
_cell.angle_gamma   90.00
#
_symmetry.space_group_name_H-M   'P 1'
#
loop_
_entity.id
_entity.type
_entity.pdbx_description
1 polymer ?
#
loop_
_entity_poly.entity_id
_entity_poly.type
_entity_poly.pdbx_seq_one_letter_code
_entity_poly.pdbx_strand_id
1 'polypeptide(L)'
;MNNNLVLFYLYIVITLFFLVPLCYLISIQLFHIIYCTIFSYLNYNLYFSSFQTRDSAKYIQFFNFYIKEKQWFLCISMLEFAYEKKICDNMILFNNLAYCYKSLDFWQITEYYYLKALFYSPSNLSILSNLSNLYKASNQMNKAKEINRRIFLLKNN
;
A
#
# COMPACT_ATOMS: atom_id res chain seq x y z
N MET A 1 -4.45 -57.30 0.30
CA MET A 1 -3.38 -56.27 0.36
C MET A 1 -3.40 -55.30 -0.82
N ASN A 2 -3.95 -55.66 -1.99
CA ASN A 2 -3.93 -54.80 -3.19
C ASN A 2 -4.88 -53.58 -3.12
N ASN A 3 -6.02 -53.67 -2.42
CA ASN A 3 -6.99 -52.57 -2.34
C ASN A 3 -6.44 -51.32 -1.62
N ASN A 4 -5.54 -51.50 -0.65
CA ASN A 4 -4.92 -50.36 0.04
C ASN A 4 -3.98 -49.58 -0.88
N LEU A 5 -3.30 -50.27 -1.81
CA LEU A 5 -2.47 -49.64 -2.83
C LEU A 5 -3.35 -48.87 -3.83
N VAL A 6 -4.47 -49.46 -4.26
CA VAL A 6 -5.42 -48.77 -5.16
C VAL A 6 -5.98 -47.50 -4.52
N LEU A 7 -6.41 -47.57 -3.26
CA LEU A 7 -6.90 -46.40 -2.51
C LEU A 7 -5.82 -45.32 -2.36
N PHE A 8 -4.57 -45.71 -2.13
CA PHE A 8 -3.44 -44.80 -2.05
C PHE A 8 -3.16 -44.07 -3.38
N TYR A 9 -3.17 -44.80 -4.50
CA TYR A 9 -3.01 -44.19 -5.82
C TYR A 9 -4.17 -43.24 -6.16
N LEU A 10 -5.40 -43.63 -5.81
CA LEU A 10 -6.59 -42.80 -6.05
C LEU A 10 -6.53 -41.50 -5.24
N TYR A 11 -6.05 -41.56 -3.99
CA TYR A 11 -5.79 -40.38 -3.16
C TYR A 11 -4.72 -39.45 -3.76
N ILE A 12 -3.61 -40.01 -4.25
CA ILE A 12 -2.56 -39.21 -4.92
C ILE A 12 -3.11 -38.51 -6.17
N VAL A 13 -3.92 -39.21 -6.97
CA VAL A 13 -4.51 -38.63 -8.18
C VAL A 13 -5.47 -37.48 -7.83
N ILE A 14 -6.33 -37.67 -6.82
CA ILE A 14 -7.25 -36.62 -6.37
C ILE A 14 -6.48 -35.41 -5.83
N THR A 15 -5.47 -35.64 -5.00
CA THR A 15 -4.67 -34.53 -4.43
C THR A 15 -3.90 -33.76 -5.50
N LEU A 16 -3.28 -34.46 -6.46
CA LEU A 16 -2.61 -33.82 -7.60
C LEU A 16 -3.59 -33.03 -8.48
N PHE A 17 -4.80 -33.53 -8.67
CA PHE A 17 -5.83 -32.83 -9.43
C PHE A 17 -6.18 -31.46 -8.84
N PHE A 18 -6.11 -31.30 -7.52
CA PHE A 18 -6.30 -29.99 -6.86
C PHE A 18 -5.01 -29.18 -6.75
N LEU A 19 -3.86 -29.82 -6.50
CA LEU A 19 -2.59 -29.13 -6.32
C LEU A 19 -2.06 -28.51 -7.62
N VAL A 20 -2.17 -29.20 -8.75
CA VAL A 20 -1.60 -28.71 -10.02
C VAL A 20 -2.26 -27.40 -10.48
N PRO A 21 -3.60 -27.26 -10.52
CA PRO A 21 -4.26 -25.99 -10.83
C PRO A 21 -3.91 -24.88 -9.84
N LEU A 22 -3.82 -25.22 -8.55
CA LEU A 22 -3.49 -24.26 -7.49
C LEU A 22 -2.06 -23.74 -7.63
N CYS A 23 -1.09 -24.62 -7.86
CA CYS A 23 0.30 -24.25 -8.16
C CYS A 23 0.41 -23.40 -9.43
N TYR A 24 -0.37 -23.74 -10.47
CA TYR A 24 -0.40 -22.99 -11.72
C TYR A 24 -0.94 -21.56 -11.52
N LEU A 25 -2.03 -21.39 -10.78
CA LEU A 25 -2.60 -20.08 -10.45
C LEU A 25 -1.61 -19.22 -9.66
N ILE A 26 -0.95 -19.80 -8.65
CA ILE A 26 0.08 -19.12 -7.87
C ILE A 26 1.26 -18.70 -8.76
N SER A 27 1.68 -19.58 -9.67
CA SER A 27 2.79 -19.32 -10.59
C SER A 27 2.48 -18.17 -11.55
N ILE A 28 1.26 -18.09 -12.09
CA ILE A 28 0.84 -16.98 -12.96
C ILE A 28 0.82 -15.66 -12.19
N GLN A 29 0.26 -15.64 -10.98
CA GLN A 29 0.21 -14.43 -10.16
C GLN A 29 1.62 -13.93 -9.81
N LEU A 30 2.53 -14.83 -9.44
CA LEU A 30 3.94 -14.51 -9.22
C LEU A 30 4.60 -13.98 -10.49
N PHE A 31 4.38 -14.64 -11.63
CA PHE A 31 4.94 -14.18 -12.91
C PHE A 31 4.40 -12.81 -13.29
N HIS A 32 3.12 -12.54 -13.05
CA HIS A 32 2.52 -11.22 -13.30
C HIS A 32 3.15 -10.15 -12.40
N ILE A 33 3.38 -10.43 -11.12
CA ILE A 33 4.07 -9.50 -10.21
C ILE A 33 5.51 -9.27 -10.67
N ILE A 34 6.24 -10.32 -11.05
CA ILE A 34 7.61 -10.20 -11.56
C ILE A 34 7.63 -9.42 -12.88
N TYR A 35 6.69 -9.69 -13.77
CA TYR A 35 6.55 -8.97 -15.04
C TYR A 35 6.21 -7.50 -14.80
N CYS A 36 5.25 -7.19 -13.93
CA CYS A 36 4.91 -5.81 -13.57
C CYS A 36 6.07 -5.09 -12.88
N THR A 37 6.81 -5.75 -12.00
CA THR A 37 7.97 -5.13 -11.34
C THR A 37 9.10 -4.89 -12.35
N ILE A 38 9.42 -5.85 -13.23
CA ILE A 38 10.42 -5.69 -14.30
C ILE A 38 9.98 -4.64 -15.32
N PHE A 39 8.72 -4.66 -15.77
CA PHE A 39 8.15 -3.68 -16.68
C PHE A 39 8.14 -2.29 -16.06
N SER A 40 7.77 -2.18 -14.78
CA SER A 40 7.85 -0.93 -14.03
C SER A 40 9.30 -0.46 -13.92
N TYR A 41 10.27 -1.35 -13.66
CA TYR A 41 11.70 -1.03 -13.59
C TYR A 41 12.28 -0.59 -14.94
N LEU A 42 11.91 -1.25 -16.03
CA LEU A 42 12.36 -0.92 -17.39
C LEU A 42 11.74 0.39 -17.89
N ASN A 43 10.42 0.57 -17.71
CA ASN A 43 9.76 1.84 -18.03
C ASN A 43 10.15 2.95 -17.06
N TYR A 44 10.57 2.63 -15.84
CA TYR A 44 11.08 3.60 -14.88
C TYR A 44 12.37 4.25 -15.37
N ASN A 45 13.29 3.53 -16.01
CA ASN A 45 14.48 4.17 -16.61
C ASN A 45 14.11 5.20 -17.69
N LEU A 46 13.05 4.93 -18.47
CA LEU A 46 12.54 5.84 -19.49
C LEU A 46 11.74 7.01 -18.92
N TYR A 47 10.96 6.80 -17.85
CA TYR A 47 10.14 7.85 -17.22
C TYR A 47 10.95 8.73 -16.24
N PHE A 48 11.95 8.15 -15.57
CA PHE A 48 12.67 8.75 -14.44
C PHE A 48 14.03 9.35 -14.79
N SER A 49 14.59 9.10 -15.99
CA SER A 49 15.76 9.85 -16.49
C SER A 49 15.50 11.37 -16.56
N SER A 50 14.23 11.80 -16.48
CA SER A 50 13.79 13.20 -16.38
C SER A 50 13.44 13.69 -14.96
N PHE A 51 13.52 12.82 -13.95
CA PHE A 51 13.14 13.12 -12.56
C PHE A 51 14.36 13.58 -11.74
N GLN A 52 15.06 14.60 -12.24
CA GLN A 52 15.90 15.42 -11.40
C GLN A 52 15.02 16.49 -10.73
N THR A 53 14.56 16.14 -9.52
CA THR A 53 14.10 17.05 -8.46
C THR A 53 12.76 17.79 -8.64
N ARG A 54 12.01 17.89 -7.53
CA ARG A 54 10.99 18.91 -7.22
C ARG A 54 9.72 19.03 -8.07
N ASP A 55 9.51 18.25 -9.13
CA ASP A 55 8.22 18.28 -9.84
C ASP A 55 7.13 17.52 -9.06
N SER A 56 6.57 18.17 -8.02
CA SER A 56 5.41 17.71 -7.27
C SER A 56 4.24 17.36 -8.20
N ALA A 57 4.11 18.06 -9.32
CA ALA A 57 3.07 17.82 -10.33
C ALA A 57 3.16 16.43 -10.96
N LYS A 58 4.36 15.98 -11.37
CA LYS A 58 4.54 14.65 -11.99
C LYS A 58 4.27 13.54 -10.99
N TYR A 59 4.73 13.70 -9.75
CA TYR A 59 4.43 12.79 -8.65
C TYR A 59 2.92 12.71 -8.36
N ILE A 60 2.23 13.85 -8.31
CA ILE A 60 0.77 13.91 -8.09
C ILE A 60 0.03 13.25 -9.25
N GLN A 61 0.42 13.51 -10.50
CA GLN A 61 -0.17 12.87 -11.67
C GLN A 61 0.00 11.35 -11.62
N PHE A 62 1.22 10.88 -11.31
CA PHE A 62 1.51 9.47 -11.11
C PHE A 62 0.61 8.86 -10.03
N PHE A 63 0.56 9.46 -8.84
CA PHE A 63 -0.23 8.95 -7.72
C PHE A 63 -1.73 8.90 -8.06
N ASN A 64 -2.25 9.97 -8.67
CA ASN A 64 -3.64 10.05 -9.10
C ASN A 64 -3.98 9.01 -10.17
N PHE A 65 -3.06 8.73 -11.09
CA PHE A 65 -3.24 7.69 -12.11
C PHE A 65 -3.44 6.32 -11.47
N TYR A 66 -2.57 5.92 -10.54
CA TYR A 66 -2.69 4.61 -9.88
C TYR A 66 -3.89 4.49 -8.95
N ILE A 67 -4.29 5.58 -8.27
CA ILE A 67 -5.51 5.61 -7.48
C ILE A 67 -6.75 5.45 -8.37
N LYS A 68 -6.80 6.15 -9.51
CA LYS A 68 -7.96 6.10 -10.42
C LYS A 68 -8.19 4.68 -10.93
N GLU A 69 -7.11 3.99 -11.29
CA GLU A 69 -7.14 2.61 -11.76
C GLU A 69 -7.26 1.59 -10.60
N LYS A 70 -7.32 2.04 -9.34
CA LYS A 70 -7.38 1.20 -8.12
C LYS A 70 -6.26 0.15 -8.04
N GLN A 71 -5.11 0.45 -8.64
CA GLN A 71 -3.93 -0.42 -8.61
C GLN A 71 -3.15 -0.22 -7.31
N TRP A 72 -3.79 -0.52 -6.18
CA TRP A 72 -3.28 -0.20 -4.85
C TRP A 72 -1.91 -0.82 -4.56
N PHE A 73 -1.73 -2.09 -4.92
CA PHE A 73 -0.46 -2.79 -4.72
C PHE A 73 0.68 -2.09 -5.46
N LEU A 74 0.50 -1.80 -6.75
CA LEU A 74 1.53 -1.15 -7.54
C LEU A 74 1.80 0.29 -7.05
N CYS A 75 0.75 1.01 -6.63
CA CYS A 75 0.87 2.31 -6.02
C CYS A 75 1.76 2.27 -4.77
N ILE A 76 1.49 1.32 -3.86
CA ILE A 76 2.27 1.11 -2.63
C ILE A 76 3.71 0.75 -2.96
N SER A 77 3.94 -0.22 -3.86
CA SER A 77 5.29 -0.63 -4.26
C SER A 77 6.12 0.55 -4.79
N MET A 78 5.50 1.40 -5.61
CA MET A 78 6.17 2.56 -6.17
C MET A 78 6.43 3.66 -5.15
N LEU A 79 5.53 3.85 -4.18
CA LEU A 79 5.75 4.79 -3.07
C LEU A 79 6.88 4.32 -2.15
N GLU A 80 6.94 3.04 -1.80
CA GLU A 80 8.05 2.47 -1.01
C GLU A 80 9.38 2.57 -1.77
N PHE A 81 9.38 2.27 -3.05
CA PHE A 81 10.56 2.46 -3.89
C PHE A 81 10.99 3.94 -3.97
N ALA A 82 10.03 4.88 -4.06
CA ALA A 82 10.32 6.31 -4.07
C ALA A 82 10.94 6.79 -2.75
N TYR A 83 10.55 6.17 -1.63
CA TYR A 83 11.13 6.43 -0.32
C TYR A 83 12.59 5.96 -0.24
N GLU A 84 12.88 4.72 -0.69
CA GLU A 84 14.24 4.18 -0.75
C GLU A 84 15.19 5.06 -1.59
N LYS A 85 14.68 5.61 -2.69
CA LYS A 85 15.44 6.51 -3.57
C LYS A 85 15.43 7.98 -3.11
N LYS A 86 14.75 8.32 -2.01
CA LYS A 86 14.64 9.68 -1.44
C LYS A 86 14.21 10.74 -2.45
N ILE A 87 13.25 10.38 -3.31
CA ILE A 87 12.84 11.21 -4.45
C ILE A 87 11.85 12.31 -4.02
N CYS A 88 11.00 12.00 -3.06
CA CYS A 88 9.86 12.84 -2.67
C CYS A 88 9.94 13.29 -1.21
N ASP A 89 9.13 14.28 -0.87
CA ASP A 89 8.93 14.69 0.51
C ASP A 89 8.32 13.53 1.32
N ASN A 90 9.01 13.17 2.41
CA ASN A 90 8.61 12.06 3.28
C ASN A 90 7.21 12.24 3.86
N MET A 91 6.80 13.47 4.21
CA MET A 91 5.46 13.73 4.75
C MET A 91 4.39 13.41 3.71
N ILE A 92 4.56 13.91 2.48
CA ILE A 92 3.62 13.67 1.38
C ILE A 92 3.55 12.17 1.06
N LEU A 93 4.72 11.53 0.98
CA LEU A 93 4.84 10.11 0.68
C LEU A 93 4.13 9.25 1.73
N PHE A 94 4.37 9.48 3.02
CA PHE A 94 3.73 8.71 4.09
C PHE A 94 2.23 8.99 4.19
N ASN A 95 1.78 10.24 3.93
CA ASN A 95 0.35 10.53 3.83
C ASN A 95 -0.32 9.76 2.68
N ASN A 96 0.36 9.63 1.55
CA ASN A 96 -0.12 8.89 0.39
C ASN A 96 -0.13 7.37 0.61
N LEU A 97 0.89 6.81 1.28
CA LEU A 97 0.87 5.43 1.74
C LEU A 97 -0.31 5.17 2.69
N ALA A 98 -0.52 6.05 3.66
CA ALA A 98 -1.66 5.94 4.58
C ALA A 98 -3.00 5.93 3.82
N TYR A 99 -3.16 6.78 2.80
CA TYR A 99 -4.34 6.79 1.94
C TYR A 99 -4.56 5.46 1.20
N CYS A 100 -3.51 4.87 0.64
CA CYS A 100 -3.59 3.57 -0.03
C CYS A 100 -4.03 2.46 0.94
N TYR A 101 -3.38 2.36 2.11
CA TYR A 101 -3.74 1.36 3.11
C TYR A 101 -5.14 1.58 3.70
N LYS A 102 -5.56 2.84 3.84
CA LYS A 102 -6.93 3.17 4.27
C LYS A 102 -7.96 2.67 3.27
N SER A 103 -7.67 2.81 1.98
CA SER A 103 -8.55 2.35 0.90
C SER A 103 -8.65 0.83 0.80
N LEU A 104 -7.73 0.12 1.46
CA LEU A 104 -7.70 -1.33 1.62
C LEU A 104 -8.20 -1.79 3.01
N ASP A 105 -8.76 -0.87 3.82
CA ASP A 105 -9.24 -1.13 5.18
C ASP A 105 -8.19 -1.69 6.17
N PHE A 106 -6.90 -1.44 5.92
CA PHE A 106 -5.81 -1.81 6.84
C PHE A 106 -5.57 -0.75 7.92
N TRP A 107 -6.52 -0.62 8.85
CA TRP A 107 -6.58 0.46 9.85
C TRP A 107 -5.28 0.67 10.66
N GLN A 108 -4.64 -0.40 11.14
CA GLN A 108 -3.42 -0.31 11.94
C GLN A 108 -2.23 0.21 11.12
N ILE A 109 -2.13 -0.24 9.87
CA ILE A 109 -1.07 0.19 8.95
C ILE A 109 -1.30 1.65 8.54
N THR A 110 -2.55 2.04 8.32
CA THR A 110 -2.92 3.43 8.08
C THR A 110 -2.53 4.34 9.26
N GLU A 111 -2.83 3.93 10.49
CA GLU A 111 -2.42 4.67 11.70
C GLU A 111 -0.90 4.86 11.74
N TYR A 112 -0.14 3.77 11.51
CA TYR A 112 1.33 3.82 11.47
C TYR A 112 1.85 4.88 10.48
N TYR A 113 1.36 4.88 9.24
CA TYR A 113 1.84 5.83 8.24
C TYR A 113 1.38 7.27 8.49
N TYR A 114 0.18 7.50 9.03
CA TYR A 114 -0.22 8.84 9.45
C TYR A 114 0.64 9.38 10.60
N LEU A 115 0.97 8.54 11.59
CA LEU A 115 1.90 8.92 12.66
C LEU A 115 3.30 9.22 12.11
N LYS A 116 3.78 8.41 11.16
CA LYS A 116 5.06 8.63 10.48
C LYS A 116 5.06 9.93 9.68
N ALA A 117 3.97 10.27 9.00
CA ALA A 117 3.84 11.56 8.31
C ALA A 117 3.82 12.75 9.29
N LEU A 118 3.12 12.62 10.42
CA LEU A 118 3.08 13.62 11.49
C LEU A 118 4.42 13.80 12.21
N PHE A 119 5.29 12.80 12.22
CA PHE A 119 6.66 12.95 12.71
C PHE A 119 7.43 14.03 11.92
N TYR A 120 7.24 14.08 10.59
CA TYR A 120 7.86 15.10 9.74
C TYR A 120 7.11 16.43 9.76
N SER A 121 5.78 16.42 9.91
CA SER A 121 4.97 17.64 9.99
C SER A 121 3.94 17.55 11.12
N PRO A 122 4.35 17.84 12.38
CA PRO A 122 3.50 17.66 13.56
C PRO A 122 2.26 18.55 13.59
N SER A 123 2.28 19.69 12.91
CA SER A 123 1.18 20.66 12.87
C SER A 123 0.29 20.50 11.64
N ASN A 124 0.48 19.47 10.81
CA ASN A 124 -0.30 19.31 9.60
C ASN A 124 -1.77 18.97 9.91
N LEU A 125 -2.64 19.96 9.76
CA LEU A 125 -4.07 19.85 10.06
C LEU A 125 -4.80 18.82 9.18
N SER A 126 -4.35 18.62 7.93
CA SER A 126 -4.95 17.65 7.01
C SER A 126 -4.71 16.23 7.51
N ILE A 127 -3.46 15.90 7.85
CA ILE A 127 -3.09 14.57 8.36
C ILE A 127 -3.76 14.32 9.72
N LEU A 128 -3.76 15.31 10.63
CA LEU A 128 -4.44 15.19 11.91
C LEU A 128 -5.95 14.94 11.72
N SER A 129 -6.60 15.63 10.79
CA SER A 129 -8.03 15.43 10.51
C SER A 129 -8.30 14.03 9.95
N ASN A 130 -7.44 13.53 9.06
CA ASN A 130 -7.53 12.18 8.53
C ASN A 130 -7.35 11.11 9.61
N LEU A 131 -6.38 11.30 10.52
CA LEU A 131 -6.14 10.41 11.66
C LEU A 131 -7.31 10.42 12.66
N SER A 132 -7.89 11.59 12.94
CA SER A 132 -9.10 11.70 13.77
C SER A 132 -10.27 10.93 13.16
N ASN A 133 -10.49 11.05 11.85
CA ASN A 133 -11.53 10.32 11.14
C ASN A 133 -11.27 8.81 11.15
N LEU A 134 -10.01 8.37 11.02
CA LEU A 134 -9.60 6.97 11.16
C LEU A 134 -9.98 6.42 12.55
N TYR A 135 -9.68 7.16 13.61
CA TYR A 135 -10.02 6.75 14.97
C TYR A 135 -11.52 6.71 15.23
N LYS A 136 -12.29 7.63 14.65
CA LYS A 136 -13.77 7.56 14.71
C LYS A 136 -14.30 6.33 14.00
N ALA A 137 -13.81 6.06 12.79
CA ALA A 137 -14.23 4.89 12.00
C ALA A 137 -13.86 3.57 12.67
N SER A 138 -12.72 3.50 13.36
CA SER A 138 -12.27 2.33 14.12
C SER A 138 -12.79 2.26 15.56
N ASN A 139 -13.77 3.10 15.92
CA ASN A 139 -14.39 3.18 17.25
C ASN A 139 -13.41 3.51 18.41
N GLN A 140 -12.24 4.08 18.11
CA GLN A 140 -11.22 4.51 19.07
C GLN A 140 -11.46 5.95 19.54
N MET A 141 -12.63 6.19 20.15
CA MET A 141 -13.12 7.54 20.47
C MET A 141 -12.20 8.35 21.38
N ASN A 142 -11.45 7.70 22.29
CA ASN A 142 -10.50 8.38 23.17
C ASN A 142 -9.35 9.01 22.39
N LYS A 143 -8.72 8.26 21.47
CA LYS A 143 -7.66 8.78 20.60
C LYS A 143 -8.20 9.88 19.66
N ALA A 144 -9.41 9.71 19.13
CA ALA A 144 -10.05 10.73 18.30
C ALA A 144 -10.21 12.07 19.05
N LYS A 145 -10.65 12.04 20.32
CA LYS A 145 -10.78 13.24 21.17
C LYS A 145 -9.44 13.94 21.37
N GLU A 146 -8.37 13.18 21.62
CA GLU A 146 -7.02 13.73 21.81
C GLU A 146 -6.52 14.46 20.56
N ILE A 147 -6.67 13.84 19.38
CA ILE A 147 -6.31 14.46 18.11
C ILE A 147 -7.16 15.71 17.84
N ASN A 148 -8.46 15.67 18.09
CA ASN A 148 -9.33 16.84 17.91
C ASN A 148 -8.95 18.00 18.83
N ARG A 149 -8.55 17.71 20.08
CA ARG A 149 -8.02 18.73 21.00
C ARG A 149 -6.75 19.37 20.43
N ARG A 150 -5.84 18.56 19.89
CA ARG A 150 -4.62 19.06 19.23
C ARG A 150 -4.95 19.94 18.02
N ILE A 151 -5.89 19.53 17.17
CA ILE A 151 -6.36 20.33 16.02
C ILE A 151 -6.92 21.67 16.50
N PHE A 152 -7.73 21.69 17.56
CA PHE A 152 -8.32 22.90 18.11
C PHE A 152 -7.24 23.88 18.61
N LEU A 153 -6.24 23.40 19.35
CA LEU A 153 -5.11 24.21 19.81
C LEU A 153 -4.31 24.81 18.66
N LEU A 154 -4.07 24.05 17.59
CA LEU A 154 -3.33 24.52 16.41
C LEU A 154 -4.11 25.53 15.56
N LYS A 155 -5.45 25.57 15.63
CA LYS A 155 -6.27 26.54 14.90
C LYS A 155 -6.44 27.88 15.63
N ASN A 156 -6.28 27.86 16.95
CA ASN A 156 -6.47 29.02 17.81
C ASN A 156 -5.15 29.72 18.20
N ASN A 157 -4.02 29.19 17.73
CA ASN A 157 -2.70 29.83 17.76
C ASN A 157 -2.42 30.46 16.40
#